data_AF-A0A9D4MLQ1-F1
#
_entry.id   AF-A0A9D4MLQ1-F1
#
_cell.length_a   1.000
_cell.length_b   1.000
_cell.length_c   1.000
_cell.angle_alpha   90.00
_cell.angle_beta   90.00
_cell.angle_gamma   90.00
#
_symmetry.space_group_name_H-M   'P 1'
#
loop_
_entity.id
_entity.type
_entity.pdbx_description
1 polymer ?
#
loop_
_entity_poly.entity_id
_entity_poly.type
_entity_poly.pdbx_seq_one_letter_code
_entity_poly.pdbx_strand_id
1 'polypeptide(L)' 'MPRHPHGSGFLLVTPTSDTLNYSFFPRSIPLWNNLPASVAEAPSLASFKSGLSSLTF' A
#
# COMPACT_ATOMS: atom_id res chain seq x y z
N MET A 1 28.11 -24.14 22.33
CA MET A 1 28.42 -23.04 23.27
C MET A 1 27.53 -21.85 22.91
N PRO A 2 26.51 -21.48 23.72
CA PRO A 2 25.66 -20.34 23.43
C PRO A 2 26.44 -19.05 23.65
N ARG A 3 26.38 -18.10 22.71
CA ARG A 3 27.06 -16.80 22.85
C ARG A 3 26.24 -15.87 23.74
N HIS A 4 26.87 -15.26 24.73
CA HIS A 4 26.24 -14.25 25.58
C HIS A 4 25.95 -12.97 24.76
N PRO A 5 24.75 -12.37 24.89
CA PRO A 5 24.45 -11.09 24.28
C PRO A 5 25.27 -9.98 24.94
N HIS A 6 25.86 -9.08 24.13
CA HIS A 6 26.72 -7.99 24.58
C HIS A 6 26.14 -6.65 24.11
N GLY A 7 26.33 -5.59 24.89
CA GLY A 7 25.66 -4.28 24.71
C GLY A 7 26.05 -3.49 23.46
N SER A 8 27.06 -3.94 22.72
CA SER A 8 27.49 -3.37 21.42
C SER A 8 27.07 -4.22 20.22
N GLY A 9 26.15 -5.17 20.42
CA GLY A 9 25.53 -5.91 19.32
C GLY A 9 24.78 -4.98 18.37
N PHE A 10 24.89 -5.27 17.07
CA PHE A 10 24.18 -4.53 16.02
C PHE A 10 22.66 -4.58 16.31
N LEU A 11 22.04 -3.42 16.51
CA LEU A 11 20.59 -3.32 16.61
C LEU A 11 20.03 -3.47 15.20
N LEU A 12 19.47 -4.64 14.90
CA LEU A 12 18.70 -4.81 13.68
C LEU A 12 17.45 -3.94 13.82
N VAL A 13 17.35 -2.88 13.01
CA VAL A 13 16.14 -2.06 12.94
C VAL A 13 15.09 -2.90 12.22
N THR A 14 14.33 -3.66 12.98
CA THR A 14 13.18 -4.41 12.47
C THR A 14 11.99 -3.45 12.42
N PRO A 15 11.27 -3.35 11.28
CA PRO A 15 10.05 -2.57 11.24
C PRO A 15 9.08 -3.06 12.33
N THR A 16 8.61 -2.14 13.17
CA THR A 16 7.66 -2.44 14.26
C THR A 16 6.27 -2.78 13.76
N SER A 17 5.98 -2.45 12.51
CA SER A 17 4.72 -2.77 11.85
C SER A 17 5.02 -3.32 10.47
N ASP A 18 4.47 -4.49 10.18
CA ASP A 18 4.50 -5.08 8.86
C ASP A 18 3.47 -4.36 7.98
N THR A 19 3.76 -3.10 7.64
CA THR A 19 2.88 -2.24 6.84
C THR A 19 2.58 -2.85 5.48
N LEU A 20 3.42 -3.74 4.98
CA LEU A 20 3.13 -4.52 3.77
C LEU A 20 2.09 -5.60 4.02
N ASN A 21 2.13 -6.32 5.15
CA ASN A 21 1.13 -7.34 5.47
C ASN A 21 -0.21 -6.75 5.95
N TYR A 22 -0.19 -5.64 6.70
CA TYR A 22 -1.39 -5.06 7.31
C TYR A 22 -1.99 -3.88 6.56
N SER A 23 -1.29 -3.31 5.58
CA SER A 23 -1.90 -2.28 4.74
C SER A 23 -2.66 -2.86 3.57
N PHE A 24 -3.71 -2.14 3.17
CA PHE A 24 -4.40 -2.38 1.92
C PHE A 24 -3.55 -2.02 0.69
N PHE A 25 -2.40 -1.33 0.87
CA PHE A 25 -1.56 -0.84 -0.24
C PHE A 25 -1.22 -1.90 -1.30
N PRO A 26 -0.76 -3.12 -0.97
CA PRO A 26 -0.42 -4.10 -2.01
C PRO A 26 -1.63 -4.54 -2.83
N ARG A 27 -2.83 -4.50 -2.23
CA ARG A 27 -4.09 -4.86 -2.91
C ARG A 27 -4.70 -3.68 -3.66
N SER A 28 -4.56 -2.46 -3.14
CA SER A 28 -5.17 -1.27 -3.74
C SER A 28 -4.32 -0.65 -4.85
N ILE A 29 -2.98 -0.76 -4.80
CA ILE A 29 -2.09 -0.20 -5.83
C ILE A 29 -2.39 -0.77 -7.24
N PRO A 30 -2.54 -2.09 -7.44
CA PRO A 30 -2.92 -2.62 -8.74
C PRO A 30 -4.29 -2.11 -9.20
N LEU A 31 -5.26 -1.96 -8.31
CA LEU A 31 -6.58 -1.44 -8.65
C LEU A 31 -6.51 0.01 -9.14
N TRP A 32 -5.73 0.86 -8.45
CA TRP A 32 -5.52 2.25 -8.85
C TRP A 32 -4.78 2.37 -10.19
N ASN A 33 -3.75 1.56 -10.41
CA ASN A 33 -2.94 1.61 -11.65
C ASN A 33 -3.70 1.11 -12.88
N ASN A 34 -4.76 0.30 -12.70
CA ASN A 34 -5.59 -0.18 -13.79
C ASN A 34 -6.76 0.76 -14.13
N LEU A 35 -6.94 1.87 -13.41
CA LEU A 35 -7.99 2.82 -13.73
C LEU A 35 -7.67 3.55 -15.05
N PRO A 36 -8.67 3.78 -15.92
CA PRO A 36 -8.49 4.66 -17.08
C PRO A 36 -8.10 6.07 -16.64
N ALA A 37 -7.25 6.73 -17.43
CA ALA A 37 -6.82 8.10 -17.17
C ALA A 37 -8.01 9.06 -16.99
N SER A 38 -9.06 8.91 -17.80
CA SER A 38 -10.28 9.73 -17.68
C SER A 38 -10.99 9.62 -16.34
N VAL A 39 -10.88 8.46 -15.67
CA VAL A 39 -11.43 8.24 -14.34
C VAL A 39 -10.45 8.73 -13.29
N ALA A 40 -9.18 8.31 -13.35
CA ALA A 40 -8.16 8.65 -12.37
C ALA A 40 -7.90 10.18 -12.27
N GLU A 41 -7.98 10.89 -13.39
CA GLU A 41 -7.72 12.33 -13.50
C GLU A 41 -9.01 13.16 -13.50
N ALA A 42 -10.12 12.59 -13.03
CA ALA A 42 -11.41 13.29 -13.02
C ALA A 42 -11.34 14.60 -12.19
N PRO A 43 -11.92 15.72 -12.68
CA PRO A 43 -11.79 17.03 -12.05
C PRO A 43 -12.61 17.19 -10.77
N SER A 44 -13.48 16.22 -10.46
CA SER A 44 -14.31 16.24 -9.26
C SER A 44 -14.53 14.83 -8.72
N LEU A 45 -14.78 14.74 -7.41
CA LEU A 45 -15.10 13.48 -6.75
C LEU A 45 -16.40 12.85 -7.29
N ALA A 46 -17.37 13.68 -7.71
CA ALA A 46 -18.62 13.19 -8.28
C ALA A 46 -18.37 12.52 -9.65
N SER A 47 -17.56 13.15 -10.50
CA SER A 47 -17.15 12.60 -11.80
C SER A 47 -16.33 11.32 -11.63
N PHE A 48 -15.41 11.29 -10.67
CA PHE A 48 -14.64 10.09 -10.32
C PHE A 48 -15.55 8.91 -9.94
N LYS A 49 -16.49 9.13 -9.02
CA LYS A 49 -17.44 8.10 -8.55
C LYS A 49 -18.33 7.58 -9.68
N SER A 50 -18.82 8.48 -10.54
CA SER A 50 -19.62 8.10 -11.70
C SER A 50 -18.80 7.26 -12.68
N GLY A 51 -17.57 7.66 -12.99
CA GLY A 51 -16.66 6.89 -13.85
C GLY A 51 -16.37 5.50 -13.27
N LEU A 52 -16.07 5.41 -11.97
CA LEU A 52 -15.88 4.14 -11.28
C LEU A 52 -17.12 3.22 -11.38
N SER A 53 -18.32 3.76 -11.21
CA SER A 53 -19.56 2.97 -11.27
C SER A 53 -19.85 2.41 -12.67
N SER A 54 -19.27 3.00 -13.71
CA SER A 54 -19.37 2.49 -15.08
C SER A 54 -18.33 1.41 -15.42
N LEU A 55 -17.30 1.23 -14.57
CA LEU A 55 -16.29 0.19 -14.76
C LEU A 55 -16.81 -1.15 -14.21
N THR A 56 -16.65 -2.20 -15.01
CA THR A 56 -16.83 -3.58 -14.57
C THR A 56 -15.44 -4.16 -14.28
N PHE A 57 -15.24 -4.67 -13.08
CA PHE A 57 -13.98 -5.26 -12.61
C PHE A 57 -14.06 -6.79 -12.55
#